data_AF-A0AAU1THR1-F1
#
_entry.id   AF-A0AAU1THR1-F1
#
_cell.length_a   1.000
_cell.length_b   1.000
_cell.length_c   1.000
_cell.angle_alpha   90.00
_cell.angle_beta   90.00
_cell.angle_gamma   90.00
#
_symmetry.space_group_name_H-M   'P 1'
#
loop_
_entity.id
_entity.type
_entity.pdbx_description
1 polymer ?
#
loop_
_entity_poly.entity_id
_entity_poly.type
_entity_poly.pdbx_seq_one_letter_code
_entity_poly.pdbx_strand_id
1 'polypeptide(L)'
;MEPHYGTVPLIPGAEALPELDIPQPGRQNRLSVLVRLLLLLPHFVMLTVLSVVTFFAVVAGWFAALLLGRLPAPVERYLAGFLGYDTRVNASAMLLTGRYPPFELGEPMGYPVRVRVQQSVHLNRLAVLLRLLLVIPAALVEVVATAGWWAVSALSWLVVLLLGRMPLPLFEATAAVLRYRMRLNAYVLLLSPAYPKRLFGDQSAPDAVVGTVSGPSATRPLFLGTGAKVLVGAFLVLGLVGGAANSSRYGADGSAAMQASLPGF
;
A
#
# COMPACT_ATOMS: atom_id res chain seq x y z
N MET A 1 -18.47 -23.56 -18.12
CA MET A 1 -19.22 -22.89 -17.03
C MET A 1 -18.36 -21.74 -16.54
N GLU A 2 -18.62 -20.53 -17.02
CA GLU A 2 -18.00 -19.32 -16.46
C GLU A 2 -18.44 -19.18 -15.00
N PRO A 3 -17.52 -18.94 -14.05
CA PRO A 3 -17.93 -18.54 -12.71
C PRO A 3 -18.52 -17.14 -12.81
N HIS A 4 -19.85 -17.05 -12.81
CA HIS A 4 -20.56 -15.81 -12.52
C HIS A 4 -20.16 -15.35 -11.11
N TYR A 5 -19.24 -14.41 -11.03
CA TYR A 5 -18.98 -13.67 -9.80
C TYR A 5 -20.24 -12.86 -9.49
N GLY A 6 -21.07 -13.38 -8.59
CA GLY A 6 -22.24 -12.67 -8.11
C GLY A 6 -21.82 -11.30 -7.60
N THR A 7 -22.38 -10.24 -8.20
CA THR A 7 -22.32 -8.90 -7.64
C THR A 7 -23.13 -8.93 -6.35
N VAL A 8 -22.45 -9.14 -5.23
CA VAL A 8 -23.04 -8.91 -3.92
C VAL A 8 -23.59 -7.48 -3.92
N PRO A 9 -24.89 -7.28 -3.66
CA PRO A 9 -25.45 -5.94 -3.52
C PRO A 9 -24.67 -5.24 -2.41
N LEU A 10 -23.96 -4.16 -2.76
CA LEU A 10 -23.42 -3.26 -1.76
C LEU A 10 -24.62 -2.78 -0.93
N ILE A 11 -24.56 -2.90 0.39
CA ILE A 11 -25.50 -2.21 1.27
C ILE A 11 -25.50 -0.75 0.82
N PRO A 12 -26.66 -0.12 0.53
CA PRO A 12 -26.70 1.28 0.16
C PRO A 12 -25.95 2.12 1.22
N GLY A 13 -24.81 2.70 0.84
CA GLY A 13 -23.92 3.44 1.74
C GLY A 13 -22.63 2.74 2.18
N ALA A 14 -22.42 1.46 1.83
CA ALA A 14 -21.14 0.78 2.04
C ALA A 14 -20.11 1.27 1.01
N GLU A 15 -19.23 2.17 1.45
CA GLU A 15 -18.14 2.71 0.64
C GLU A 15 -17.19 1.58 0.18
N ALA A 16 -17.10 1.40 -1.14
CA ALA A 16 -16.26 0.38 -1.74
C ALA A 16 -14.77 0.72 -1.61
N LEU A 17 -14.12 0.17 -0.59
CA LEU A 17 -12.69 0.30 -0.40
C LEU A 17 -11.92 -0.68 -1.30
N PRO A 18 -10.78 -0.28 -1.86
CA PRO A 18 -9.85 -1.20 -2.50
C PRO A 18 -9.51 -2.37 -1.57
N GLU A 19 -9.60 -3.57 -2.10
CA GLU A 19 -9.36 -4.82 -1.39
C GLU A 19 -8.03 -5.42 -1.84
N LEU A 20 -7.26 -5.85 -0.85
CA LEU A 20 -6.00 -6.55 -1.04
C LEU A 20 -6.21 -7.99 -0.60
N ASP A 21 -5.91 -8.93 -1.50
CA ASP A 21 -6.01 -10.36 -1.27
C ASP A 21 -4.60 -10.95 -1.27
N ILE A 22 -4.19 -11.46 -0.11
CA ILE A 22 -2.93 -12.15 0.12
C ILE A 22 -3.24 -13.40 0.95
N PRO A 23 -2.73 -14.58 0.57
CA PRO A 23 -2.91 -15.79 1.37
C PRO A 23 -2.11 -15.72 2.68
N GLN A 24 -2.45 -16.62 3.61
CA GLN A 24 -1.72 -16.73 4.88
C GLN A 24 -0.22 -17.00 4.65
N PRO A 25 0.66 -16.57 5.58
CA PRO A 25 2.10 -16.70 5.42
C PRO A 25 2.51 -18.18 5.36
N GLY A 26 2.87 -18.63 4.17
CA GLY A 26 3.42 -19.96 3.92
C GLY A 26 4.92 -20.05 4.26
N ARG A 27 5.47 -21.25 4.15
CA ARG A 27 6.92 -21.49 4.28
C ARG A 27 7.66 -20.83 3.12
N GLN A 28 8.74 -20.12 3.43
CA GLN A 28 9.59 -19.42 2.46
C GLN A 28 10.99 -20.04 2.42
N ASN A 29 11.61 -20.02 1.24
CA ASN A 29 13.00 -20.45 1.11
C ASN A 29 13.93 -19.36 1.70
N ARG A 30 14.75 -19.75 2.68
CA ARG A 30 15.68 -18.85 3.38
C ARG A 30 16.67 -18.17 2.44
N LEU A 31 17.14 -18.89 1.41
CA LEU A 31 18.02 -18.31 0.40
C LEU A 31 17.29 -17.21 -0.38
N SER A 32 16.03 -17.45 -0.78
CA SER A 32 15.21 -16.45 -1.46
C SER A 32 14.97 -15.21 -0.59
N VAL A 33 14.84 -15.37 0.74
CA VAL A 33 14.72 -14.26 1.69
C VAL A 33 16.03 -13.47 1.81
N LEU A 34 17.16 -14.18 1.89
CA LEU A 34 18.50 -13.58 1.99
C LEU A 34 18.79 -12.67 0.78
N VAL A 35 18.63 -13.22 -0.43
CA VAL A 35 18.98 -12.50 -1.68
C VAL A 35 17.82 -11.68 -2.23
N ARG A 36 16.70 -11.56 -1.50
CA ARG A 36 15.46 -10.98 -2.03
C ARG A 36 15.62 -9.53 -2.48
N LEU A 37 16.30 -8.72 -1.68
CA LEU A 37 16.51 -7.31 -2.01
C LEU A 37 17.31 -7.15 -3.31
N LEU A 38 18.28 -8.04 -3.55
CA LEU A 38 19.03 -8.08 -4.80
C LEU A 38 18.15 -8.55 -5.97
N LEU A 39 17.32 -9.58 -5.77
CA LEU A 39 16.38 -10.08 -6.79
C LEU A 39 15.32 -9.05 -7.21
N LEU A 40 14.95 -8.14 -6.31
CA LEU A 40 13.98 -7.08 -6.56
C LEU A 40 14.61 -5.82 -7.17
N LEU A 41 15.93 -5.75 -7.29
CA LEU A 41 16.61 -4.60 -7.91
C LEU A 41 16.05 -4.29 -9.32
N PRO A 42 15.83 -5.27 -10.23
CA PRO A 42 15.24 -4.99 -11.53
C PRO A 42 13.78 -4.51 -11.45
N HIS A 43 13.03 -4.96 -10.45
CA HIS A 43 11.65 -4.48 -10.21
C HIS A 43 11.62 -3.02 -9.80
N PHE A 44 12.57 -2.57 -8.97
CA PHE A 44 12.67 -1.16 -8.60
C PHE A 44 12.99 -0.27 -9.79
N VAL A 45 13.91 -0.69 -10.68
CA VAL A 45 14.19 0.03 -11.93
C VAL A 45 12.93 0.13 -12.79
N MET A 46 12.20 -0.98 -12.96
CA MET A 46 10.95 -0.99 -13.72
C MET A 46 9.88 -0.08 -13.09
N LEU A 47 9.74 -0.07 -11.76
CA LEU A 47 8.83 0.83 -11.06
C LEU A 47 9.20 2.31 -11.29
N THR A 48 10.48 2.65 -11.31
CA THR A 48 10.93 4.02 -11.61
C THR A 48 10.58 4.43 -13.05
N VAL A 49 10.74 3.54 -14.02
CA VAL A 49 10.34 3.83 -15.41
C VAL A 49 8.83 3.99 -15.53
N LEU A 50 8.06 3.06 -14.94
CA LEU A 50 6.61 3.12 -14.95
C LEU A 50 6.06 4.33 -14.19
N SER A 51 6.72 4.79 -13.12
CA SER A 51 6.26 5.94 -12.35
C SER A 51 6.25 7.23 -13.17
N VAL A 52 7.18 7.38 -14.13
CA VAL A 52 7.19 8.51 -15.08
C VAL A 52 5.93 8.48 -15.95
N VAL A 53 5.59 7.33 -16.53
CA VAL A 53 4.35 7.18 -17.33
C VAL A 53 3.11 7.38 -16.45
N THR A 54 3.13 6.86 -15.23
CA THR A 54 2.07 7.06 -14.23
C THR A 54 1.86 8.52 -13.88
N PHE A 55 2.93 9.31 -13.75
CA PHE A 55 2.82 10.74 -13.49
C PHE A 55 1.99 11.44 -14.58
N PHE A 56 2.34 11.22 -15.86
CA PHE A 56 1.57 11.80 -16.97
C PHE A 56 0.14 11.26 -17.06
N ALA A 57 -0.05 9.96 -16.80
CA ALA A 57 -1.38 9.34 -16.78
C ALA A 57 -2.27 9.91 -15.67
N VAL A 58 -1.72 10.19 -14.48
CA VAL A 58 -2.44 10.81 -13.36
C VAL A 58 -2.79 12.26 -13.69
N VAL A 59 -1.87 13.03 -14.28
CA VAL A 59 -2.16 14.41 -14.71
C VAL A 59 -3.29 14.42 -15.74
N ALA A 60 -3.21 13.59 -16.77
CA ALA A 60 -4.27 13.45 -17.76
C ALA A 60 -5.60 12.97 -17.13
N GLY A 61 -5.52 12.00 -16.21
CA GLY A 61 -6.66 11.48 -15.45
C GLY A 61 -7.32 12.53 -14.56
N TRP A 62 -6.55 13.44 -13.97
CA TRP A 62 -7.07 14.54 -13.15
C TRP A 62 -7.88 15.53 -13.98
N PHE A 63 -7.36 15.97 -15.13
CA PHE A 63 -8.11 16.82 -16.06
C PHE A 63 -9.36 16.11 -16.59
N ALA A 64 -9.24 14.84 -16.98
CA ALA A 64 -10.38 14.06 -17.45
C ALA A 64 -11.44 13.88 -16.36
N ALA A 65 -11.04 13.63 -15.11
CA ALA A 65 -11.96 13.51 -13.98
C ALA A 65 -12.68 14.84 -13.69
N LEU A 66 -11.99 15.99 -13.83
CA LEU A 66 -12.63 17.30 -13.66
C LEU A 66 -13.62 17.64 -14.77
N LEU A 67 -13.35 17.25 -16.02
CA LEU A 67 -14.20 17.55 -17.18
C LEU A 67 -15.34 16.54 -17.36
N LEU A 68 -15.04 15.24 -17.28
CA LEU A 68 -15.97 14.14 -17.54
C LEU A 68 -16.56 13.53 -16.26
N GLY A 69 -16.01 13.81 -15.07
CA GLY A 69 -16.41 13.14 -13.82
C GLY A 69 -15.95 11.68 -13.70
N ARG A 70 -15.10 11.21 -14.62
CA ARG A 70 -14.58 9.84 -14.65
C ARG A 70 -13.23 9.76 -15.36
N LEU A 71 -12.46 8.70 -15.11
CA LEU A 71 -11.22 8.43 -15.82
C LEU A 71 -11.51 7.85 -17.22
N PRO A 72 -10.71 8.18 -18.25
CA PRO A 72 -10.74 7.47 -19.51
C PRO A 72 -10.32 6.01 -19.32
N ALA A 73 -11.04 5.07 -19.94
CA ALA A 73 -10.78 3.64 -19.83
C ALA A 73 -9.30 3.21 -20.03
N PRO A 74 -8.52 3.73 -21.01
CA PRO A 74 -7.12 3.34 -21.15
C PRO A 74 -6.24 3.81 -19.97
N VAL A 75 -6.48 5.03 -19.46
CA VAL A 75 -5.77 5.58 -18.31
C VAL A 75 -6.09 4.77 -17.06
N GLU A 76 -7.37 4.49 -16.83
CA GLU A 76 -7.83 3.69 -15.70
C GLU A 76 -7.19 2.29 -15.70
N ARG A 77 -7.19 1.59 -16.84
CA ARG A 77 -6.57 0.26 -16.97
C ARG A 77 -5.06 0.30 -16.68
N TYR A 78 -4.35 1.29 -17.21
CA TYR A 78 -2.92 1.43 -16.96
C TYR A 78 -2.64 1.69 -15.47
N LEU A 79 -3.35 2.64 -14.85
CA LEU A 79 -3.16 2.98 -13.45
C LEU A 79 -3.50 1.81 -12.52
N ALA A 80 -4.58 1.07 -12.81
CA ALA A 80 -4.95 -0.13 -12.05
C ALA A 80 -3.86 -1.22 -12.15
N GLY A 81 -3.27 -1.39 -13.35
CA GLY A 81 -2.17 -2.32 -13.56
C GLY A 81 -0.89 -1.90 -12.82
N PHE A 82 -0.54 -0.61 -12.87
CA PHE A 82 0.58 -0.05 -12.11
C PHE A 82 0.39 -0.27 -10.60
N LEU A 83 -0.79 0.03 -10.08
CA LEU A 83 -1.15 -0.15 -8.68
C LEU A 83 -1.03 -1.61 -8.22
N GLY A 84 -1.52 -2.55 -9.06
CA GLY A 84 -1.36 -3.98 -8.83
C GLY A 84 0.12 -4.38 -8.80
N TYR A 85 0.92 -3.91 -9.77
CA TYR A 85 2.34 -4.21 -9.87
C TYR A 85 3.15 -3.65 -8.68
N ASP A 86 2.96 -2.37 -8.32
CA ASP A 86 3.56 -1.75 -7.13
C ASP A 86 3.24 -2.55 -5.86
N THR A 87 1.97 -2.95 -5.69
CA THR A 87 1.56 -3.73 -4.51
C THR A 87 2.20 -5.11 -4.48
N ARG A 88 2.35 -5.79 -5.62
CA ARG A 88 3.04 -7.10 -5.71
C ARG A 88 4.51 -7.00 -5.35
N VAL A 89 5.19 -5.96 -5.83
CA VAL A 89 6.62 -5.71 -5.54
C VAL A 89 6.81 -5.41 -4.06
N ASN A 90 6.01 -4.50 -3.49
CA ASN A 90 6.06 -4.18 -2.08
C ASN A 90 5.70 -5.39 -1.20
N ALA A 91 4.70 -6.19 -1.56
CA ALA A 91 4.38 -7.44 -0.85
C ALA A 91 5.57 -8.43 -0.82
N SER A 92 6.31 -8.53 -1.92
CA SER A 92 7.53 -9.35 -1.97
C SER A 92 8.64 -8.75 -1.10
N ALA A 93 8.88 -7.44 -1.23
CA ALA A 93 9.91 -6.70 -0.47
C ALA A 93 9.67 -6.77 1.05
N MET A 94 8.40 -6.70 1.46
CA MET A 94 7.98 -6.81 2.86
C MET A 94 7.85 -8.26 3.35
N LEU A 95 8.28 -9.25 2.56
CA LEU A 95 8.28 -10.68 2.89
C LEU A 95 6.90 -11.30 3.13
N LEU A 96 5.82 -10.67 2.64
CA LEU A 96 4.46 -11.21 2.77
C LEU A 96 4.21 -12.40 1.85
N THR A 97 4.88 -12.47 0.70
CA THR A 97 4.77 -13.57 -0.27
C THR A 97 6.11 -14.22 -0.53
N GLY A 98 6.18 -15.56 -0.56
CA GLY A 98 7.39 -16.29 -0.93
C GLY A 98 7.69 -16.29 -2.45
N ARG A 99 6.71 -15.94 -3.29
CA ARG A 99 6.85 -15.98 -4.76
C ARG A 99 7.44 -14.70 -5.33
N TYR A 100 8.26 -14.86 -6.37
CA TYR A 100 8.84 -13.75 -7.12
C TYR A 100 7.77 -13.04 -7.99
N PRO A 101 7.69 -11.70 -7.97
CA PRO A 101 6.66 -10.97 -8.72
C PRO A 101 6.92 -11.02 -10.23
N PRO A 102 5.89 -11.31 -11.06
CA PRO A 102 6.03 -11.27 -12.52
C PRO A 102 6.11 -9.83 -13.04
N PHE A 103 6.83 -9.61 -14.14
CA PHE A 103 6.95 -8.33 -14.86
C PHE A 103 5.74 -8.06 -15.75
N GLU A 104 4.56 -8.08 -15.15
CA GLU A 104 3.30 -7.91 -15.85
C GLU A 104 2.48 -6.84 -15.14
N LEU A 105 1.84 -5.94 -15.89
CA LEU A 105 0.92 -4.93 -15.35
C LEU A 105 -0.48 -5.52 -15.10
N GLY A 106 -0.87 -6.57 -15.83
CA GLY A 106 -2.17 -7.22 -15.67
C GLY A 106 -2.35 -7.96 -14.33
N GLU A 107 -3.46 -8.69 -14.22
CA GLU A 107 -3.67 -9.66 -13.15
C GLU A 107 -3.02 -11.00 -13.56
N PRO A 108 -1.86 -11.37 -12.98
CA PRO A 108 -1.16 -12.57 -13.41
C PRO A 108 -1.92 -13.81 -12.94
N MET A 109 -2.12 -14.77 -13.83
CA MET A 109 -2.82 -16.01 -13.48
C MET A 109 -2.05 -16.76 -12.38
N GLY A 110 -2.74 -17.07 -11.29
CA GLY A 110 -2.17 -17.89 -10.20
C GLY A 110 -1.15 -17.18 -9.31
N TYR A 111 -0.95 -15.86 -9.42
CA TYR A 111 -0.13 -15.12 -8.46
C TYR A 111 -0.92 -14.84 -7.15
N PRO A 112 -0.29 -15.00 -5.96
CA PRO A 112 -0.99 -14.94 -4.67
C PRO A 112 -1.46 -13.55 -4.26
N VAL A 113 -0.80 -12.48 -4.71
CA VAL A 113 -1.16 -11.10 -4.32
C VAL A 113 -2.06 -10.51 -5.39
N ARG A 114 -3.32 -10.24 -5.03
CA ARG A 114 -4.32 -9.66 -5.93
C ARG A 114 -4.90 -8.38 -5.35
N VAL A 115 -5.10 -7.42 -6.24
CA VAL A 115 -5.63 -6.11 -5.93
C VAL A 115 -6.97 -5.99 -6.65
N ARG A 116 -8.05 -5.79 -5.90
CA ARG A 116 -9.38 -5.56 -6.48
C ARG A 116 -9.79 -4.12 -6.24
N VAL A 117 -9.98 -3.41 -7.35
CA VAL A 117 -10.49 -2.04 -7.38
C VAL A 117 -11.75 -2.05 -8.24
N GLN A 118 -12.80 -1.35 -7.79
CA GLN A 118 -14.00 -1.20 -8.60
C GLN A 118 -13.69 -0.29 -9.79
N GLN A 119 -13.94 -0.80 -11.00
CA GLN A 119 -13.74 -0.04 -12.22
C GLN A 119 -14.91 0.92 -12.44
N SER A 120 -14.63 2.10 -12.98
CA SER A 120 -15.62 3.09 -13.45
C SER A 120 -16.52 3.69 -12.36
N VAL A 121 -15.95 4.07 -11.22
CA VAL A 121 -16.67 4.84 -10.20
C VAL A 121 -16.76 6.32 -10.62
N HIS A 122 -17.95 6.92 -10.53
CA HIS A 122 -18.12 8.34 -10.76
C HIS A 122 -17.37 9.14 -9.68
N LEU A 123 -16.49 10.05 -10.12
CA LEU A 123 -15.70 10.91 -9.24
C LEU A 123 -16.41 12.25 -9.07
N ASN A 124 -16.62 12.67 -7.82
CA ASN A 124 -17.07 14.03 -7.55
C ASN A 124 -15.94 15.02 -7.89
N ARG A 125 -16.21 15.97 -8.79
CA ARG A 125 -15.26 16.98 -9.28
C ARG A 125 -14.63 17.79 -8.14
N LEU A 126 -15.45 18.18 -7.15
CA LEU A 126 -14.96 18.90 -5.97
C LEU A 126 -14.05 18.01 -5.11
N ALA A 127 -14.39 16.72 -4.98
CA ALA A 127 -13.54 15.77 -4.27
C ALA A 127 -12.20 15.56 -4.99
N VAL A 128 -12.16 15.62 -6.32
CA VAL A 128 -10.91 15.54 -7.12
C VAL A 128 -10.03 16.77 -6.92
N LEU A 129 -10.61 17.96 -6.78
CA LEU A 129 -9.87 19.19 -6.51
C LEU A 129 -9.35 19.21 -5.06
N LEU A 130 -10.23 18.94 -4.10
CA LEU A 130 -9.88 18.89 -2.67
C LEU A 130 -8.99 17.68 -2.31
N ARG A 131 -8.86 16.70 -3.22
CA ARG A 131 -8.00 15.54 -3.05
C ARG A 131 -6.57 15.94 -2.72
N LEU A 132 -6.03 17.00 -3.33
CA LEU A 132 -4.65 17.45 -3.05
C LEU A 132 -4.45 17.83 -1.58
N LEU A 133 -5.47 18.41 -0.93
CA LEU A 133 -5.45 18.73 0.49
C LEU A 133 -5.70 17.48 1.35
N LEU A 134 -6.68 16.65 0.97
CA LEU A 134 -7.05 15.42 1.68
C LEU A 134 -5.95 14.35 1.65
N VAL A 135 -5.10 14.34 0.63
CA VAL A 135 -3.96 13.40 0.57
C VAL A 135 -2.96 13.68 1.69
N ILE A 136 -2.81 14.92 2.16
CA ILE A 136 -1.75 15.28 3.11
C ILE A 136 -1.91 14.53 4.45
N PRO A 137 -3.08 14.53 5.14
CA PRO A 137 -3.23 13.76 6.37
C PRO A 137 -3.07 12.26 6.16
N ALA A 138 -3.61 11.72 5.08
CA ALA A 138 -3.50 10.29 4.78
C ALA A 138 -2.05 9.86 4.48
N ALA A 139 -1.32 10.69 3.73
CA ALA A 139 0.08 10.50 3.40
C ALA A 139 0.95 10.59 4.65
N LEU A 140 0.65 11.49 5.60
CA LEU A 140 1.38 11.54 6.86
C LEU A 140 1.28 10.21 7.63
N VAL A 141 0.08 9.63 7.72
CA VAL A 141 -0.12 8.31 8.36
C VAL A 141 0.65 7.22 7.60
N GLU A 142 0.65 7.24 6.27
CA GLU A 142 1.41 6.26 5.46
C GLU A 142 2.91 6.42 5.68
N VAL A 143 3.44 7.64 5.60
CA VAL A 143 4.87 7.94 5.78
C VAL A 143 5.34 7.48 7.16
N VAL A 144 4.57 7.81 8.20
CA VAL A 144 4.90 7.42 9.58
C VAL A 144 4.83 5.90 9.76
N ALA A 145 3.77 5.24 9.28
CA ALA A 145 3.63 3.78 9.38
C ALA A 145 4.73 3.04 8.60
N THR A 146 5.00 3.47 7.37
CA THR A 146 6.02 2.89 6.48
C THR A 146 7.41 3.13 7.04
N ALA A 147 7.73 4.32 7.56
CA ALA A 147 9.02 4.61 8.19
C ALA A 147 9.26 3.73 9.43
N GLY A 148 8.23 3.55 10.27
CA GLY A 148 8.28 2.64 11.41
C GLY A 148 8.51 1.19 11.01
N TRP A 149 7.84 0.75 9.94
CA TRP A 149 8.06 -0.57 9.38
C TRP A 149 9.51 -0.74 8.87
N TRP A 150 10.06 0.27 8.19
CA TRP A 150 11.46 0.26 7.75
C TRP A 150 12.42 0.15 8.93
N ALA A 151 12.16 0.82 10.05
CA ALA A 151 12.99 0.76 11.25
C ALA A 151 13.09 -0.66 11.83
N VAL A 152 12.02 -1.47 11.71
CA VAL A 152 11.99 -2.87 12.16
C VAL A 152 12.26 -3.88 11.04
N SER A 153 12.47 -3.42 9.80
CA SER A 153 12.57 -4.29 8.63
C SER A 153 13.76 -5.24 8.71
N ALA A 154 14.90 -4.80 9.25
CA ALA A 154 16.08 -5.64 9.48
C ALA A 154 15.78 -6.77 10.47
N LEU A 155 15.06 -6.48 11.56
CA LEU A 155 14.63 -7.49 12.52
C LEU A 155 13.62 -8.46 11.88
N SER A 156 12.67 -7.94 11.11
CA SER A 156 11.68 -8.74 10.38
C SER A 156 12.34 -9.69 9.40
N TRP A 157 13.33 -9.20 8.64
CA TRP A 157 14.15 -9.98 7.73
C TRP A 157 14.91 -11.08 8.46
N LEU A 158 15.56 -10.77 9.59
CA LEU A 158 16.28 -11.76 10.39
C LEU A 158 15.33 -12.83 10.95
N VAL A 159 14.18 -12.44 11.49
CA VAL A 159 13.16 -13.35 12.01
C VAL A 159 12.67 -14.29 10.91
N VAL A 160 12.33 -13.78 9.72
CA VAL A 160 11.87 -14.61 8.60
C VAL A 160 12.99 -15.52 8.09
N LEU A 161 14.24 -15.04 8.05
CA LEU A 161 15.40 -15.83 7.65
C LEU A 161 15.66 -16.99 8.61
N LEU A 162 15.49 -16.77 9.93
CA LEU A 162 15.70 -17.77 10.98
C LEU A 162 14.52 -18.75 11.12
N LEU A 163 13.28 -18.28 10.99
CA LEU A 163 12.09 -19.13 11.12
C LEU A 163 11.72 -19.82 9.79
N GLY A 164 12.15 -19.29 8.65
CA GLY A 164 11.72 -19.75 7.31
C GLY A 164 10.23 -19.52 7.04
N ARG A 165 9.56 -18.73 7.89
CA ARG A 165 8.15 -18.33 7.78
C ARG A 165 7.93 -17.05 8.56
N MET A 166 6.95 -16.26 8.16
CA MET A 166 6.59 -15.02 8.85
C MET A 166 5.70 -15.32 10.06
N PRO A 167 6.03 -14.85 11.28
CA PRO A 167 5.12 -14.93 12.41
C PRO A 167 3.80 -14.22 12.11
N LEU A 168 2.68 -14.79 12.57
CA LEU A 168 1.35 -14.27 12.27
C LEU A 168 1.16 -12.80 12.69
N PRO A 169 1.57 -12.35 13.90
CA PRO A 169 1.40 -10.94 14.28
C PRO A 169 2.20 -9.97 13.39
N LEU A 170 3.37 -10.41 12.94
CA LEU A 170 4.22 -9.62 12.04
C LEU A 170 3.61 -9.54 10.64
N PHE A 171 3.05 -10.66 10.15
CA PHE A 171 2.34 -10.73 8.88
C PHE A 171 1.13 -9.80 8.89
N GLU A 172 0.26 -9.88 9.90
CA GLU A 172 -0.94 -9.04 10.00
C GLU A 172 -0.60 -7.54 10.07
N ALA A 173 0.40 -7.17 10.88
CA ALA A 173 0.85 -5.78 11.00
C ALA A 173 1.44 -5.25 9.68
N THR A 174 2.27 -6.06 9.03
CA THR A 174 2.91 -5.69 7.74
C THR A 174 1.87 -5.62 6.61
N ALA A 175 0.92 -6.56 6.58
CA ALA A 175 -0.18 -6.57 5.63
C ALA A 175 -1.11 -5.36 5.84
N ALA A 176 -1.32 -4.93 7.07
CA ALA A 176 -2.07 -3.71 7.39
C ALA A 176 -1.40 -2.45 6.82
N VAL A 177 -0.08 -2.30 7.01
CA VAL A 177 0.70 -1.18 6.43
C VAL A 177 0.61 -1.21 4.90
N LEU A 178 0.88 -2.37 4.28
CA LEU A 178 0.81 -2.51 2.83
C LEU A 178 -0.60 -2.21 2.28
N ARG A 179 -1.64 -2.71 2.95
CA ARG A 179 -3.04 -2.46 2.57
C ARG A 179 -3.39 -0.98 2.65
N TYR A 180 -2.93 -0.28 3.69
CA TYR A 180 -3.15 1.15 3.83
C TYR A 180 -2.44 1.94 2.72
N ARG A 181 -1.17 1.62 2.44
CA ARG A 181 -0.41 2.19 1.31
C ARG A 181 -1.09 1.96 -0.03
N MET A 182 -1.53 0.73 -0.30
CA MET A 182 -2.28 0.35 -1.50
C MET A 182 -3.57 1.18 -1.65
N ARG A 183 -4.33 1.38 -0.56
CA ARG A 183 -5.54 2.22 -0.57
C ARG A 183 -5.23 3.69 -0.82
N LEU A 184 -4.16 4.21 -0.21
CA LEU A 184 -3.69 5.58 -0.46
C LEU A 184 -3.29 5.74 -1.94
N ASN A 185 -2.52 4.82 -2.50
CA ASN A 185 -2.14 4.84 -3.91
C ASN A 185 -3.38 4.76 -4.81
N ALA A 186 -4.36 3.90 -4.51
CA ALA A 186 -5.63 3.88 -5.25
C ALA A 186 -6.36 5.23 -5.24
N TYR A 187 -6.34 5.94 -4.10
CA TYR A 187 -6.95 7.26 -3.95
C TYR A 187 -6.17 8.34 -4.72
N VAL A 188 -4.84 8.37 -4.60
CA VAL A 188 -3.95 9.32 -5.28
C VAL A 188 -3.98 9.11 -6.81
N LEU A 189 -4.01 7.86 -7.27
CA LEU A 189 -4.13 7.50 -8.68
C LEU A 189 -5.56 7.66 -9.23
N LEU A 190 -6.49 8.20 -8.44
CA LEU A 190 -7.87 8.43 -8.81
C LEU A 190 -8.69 7.18 -9.18
N LEU A 191 -8.21 6.00 -8.82
CA LEU A 191 -8.88 4.72 -9.07
C LEU A 191 -9.99 4.44 -8.04
N SER A 192 -9.98 5.14 -6.91
CA SER A 192 -10.99 5.02 -5.87
C SER A 192 -11.37 6.40 -5.34
N PRO A 193 -12.67 6.72 -5.17
CA PRO A 193 -13.09 7.90 -4.42
C PRO A 193 -12.88 7.72 -2.91
N ALA A 194 -12.75 6.47 -2.45
CA ALA A 194 -12.80 6.16 -1.03
C ALA A 194 -11.55 6.60 -0.28
N TYR A 195 -11.73 7.36 0.80
CA TYR A 195 -10.63 7.86 1.60
C TYR A 195 -9.92 6.69 2.33
N PRO A 196 -8.58 6.62 2.33
CA PRO A 196 -7.86 5.52 2.97
C PRO A 196 -8.14 5.50 4.47
N LYS A 197 -8.77 4.40 4.92
CA LYS A 197 -9.13 4.16 6.32
C LYS A 197 -8.85 2.71 6.71
N ARG A 198 -9.05 2.41 7.99
CA ARG A 198 -8.90 1.07 8.59
C ARG A 198 -7.47 0.51 8.53
N LEU A 199 -6.50 1.30 9.00
CA LEU A 199 -5.12 0.81 9.23
C LEU A 199 -5.12 -0.34 10.25
N PHE A 200 -5.94 -0.26 11.31
CA PHE A 200 -6.06 -1.31 12.33
C PHE A 200 -7.05 -2.43 11.97
N GLY A 201 -7.19 -2.73 10.67
CA GLY A 201 -7.96 -3.86 10.17
C GLY A 201 -9.46 -3.60 10.05
N ASP A 202 -10.17 -4.62 9.60
CA ASP A 202 -11.62 -4.60 9.49
C ASP A 202 -12.23 -4.96 10.86
N GLN A 203 -13.19 -4.17 11.30
CA GLN A 203 -13.99 -4.50 12.48
C GLN A 203 -14.97 -5.61 12.11
N SER A 204 -15.26 -6.51 13.04
CA SER A 204 -16.31 -7.52 12.91
C SER A 204 -17.68 -6.83 12.88
N ALA A 205 -18.06 -6.27 11.73
CA ALA A 205 -19.41 -5.77 11.51
C ALA A 205 -20.32 -6.94 11.07
N PRO A 206 -21.63 -6.90 11.40
CA PRO A 206 -22.64 -7.80 10.84
C PRO A 206 -22.63 -7.85 9.30
N ASP A 207 -22.05 -6.83 8.66
CA ASP A 207 -21.85 -6.72 7.20
C ASP A 207 -20.86 -7.76 6.64
N ALA A 208 -20.12 -8.47 7.49
CA ALA A 208 -19.26 -9.59 7.10
C ALA A 208 -20.04 -10.84 6.65
N VAL A 209 -21.37 -10.85 6.77
CA VAL A 209 -22.22 -11.99 6.36
C VAL A 209 -22.45 -12.04 4.84
N VAL A 210 -22.15 -10.98 4.08
CA VAL A 210 -22.40 -11.00 2.62
C VAL A 210 -21.10 -11.13 1.83
N GLY A 211 -20.77 -12.38 1.50
CA GLY A 211 -19.76 -12.71 0.51
C GLY A 211 -18.51 -13.36 1.10
N THR A 212 -18.64 -14.60 1.55
CA THR A 212 -17.51 -15.54 1.60
C THR A 212 -16.97 -15.71 0.18
N VAL A 213 -16.10 -14.81 -0.24
CA VAL A 213 -15.32 -14.99 -1.47
C VAL A 213 -14.51 -16.27 -1.28
N SER A 214 -14.79 -17.26 -2.11
CA SER A 214 -14.13 -18.56 -2.05
C SER A 214 -12.64 -18.41 -2.41
N GLY A 215 -11.79 -18.55 -1.40
CA GLY A 215 -10.33 -18.55 -1.51
C GLY A 215 -9.66 -18.33 -0.14
N PRO A 216 -8.49 -18.94 0.14
CA PRO A 216 -7.78 -18.74 1.40
C PRO A 216 -7.10 -17.35 1.44
N SER A 217 -7.90 -16.29 1.59
CA SER A 217 -7.39 -14.92 1.77
C SER A 217 -7.22 -14.62 3.26
N ALA A 218 -6.06 -14.13 3.66
CA ALA A 218 -5.79 -13.70 5.04
C ALA A 218 -6.08 -12.21 5.26
N THR A 219 -6.25 -11.44 4.19
CA THR A 219 -6.36 -9.98 4.23
C THR A 219 -7.74 -9.46 3.82
N ARG A 220 -8.71 -10.37 3.65
CA ARG A 220 -10.07 -10.07 3.22
C ARG A 220 -11.12 -10.95 3.96
N PRO A 221 -11.69 -10.47 5.07
CA PRO A 221 -11.31 -9.28 5.84
C PRO A 221 -9.98 -9.46 6.59
N LEU A 222 -9.25 -8.37 6.83
CA LEU A 222 -8.02 -8.41 7.64
C LEU A 222 -8.37 -8.14 9.11
N PHE A 223 -8.29 -9.17 9.93
CA PHE A 223 -8.35 -9.03 11.39
C PHE A 223 -6.95 -8.95 11.97
N LEU A 224 -6.71 -8.01 12.89
CA LEU A 224 -5.45 -7.92 13.62
C LEU A 224 -5.63 -8.48 15.02
N GLY A 225 -4.82 -9.47 15.37
CA GLY A 225 -4.64 -9.92 16.75
C GLY A 225 -4.01 -8.83 17.62
N THR A 226 -4.05 -9.02 18.93
CA THR A 226 -3.49 -8.05 19.91
C THR A 226 -2.03 -7.73 19.63
N GLY A 227 -1.20 -8.75 19.37
CA GLY A 227 0.21 -8.55 19.05
C GLY A 227 0.42 -7.75 17.77
N ALA A 228 -0.43 -7.93 16.76
CA ALA A 228 -0.32 -7.20 15.52
C ALA A 228 -0.73 -5.72 15.68
N LYS A 229 -1.76 -5.44 16.49
CA LYS A 229 -2.14 -4.05 16.85
C LYS A 229 -1.00 -3.33 17.60
N VAL A 230 -0.34 -4.03 18.52
CA VAL A 230 0.84 -3.50 19.24
C VAL A 230 1.97 -3.20 18.26
N LEU A 231 2.24 -4.10 17.30
CA LEU A 231 3.25 -3.87 16.26
C LEU A 231 2.92 -2.67 15.37
N VAL A 232 1.68 -2.53 14.91
CA VAL A 232 1.25 -1.34 14.13
C VAL A 232 1.44 -0.07 14.95
N GLY A 233 1.07 -0.09 16.24
CA GLY A 233 1.31 1.03 17.16
C GLY A 233 2.81 1.34 17.30
N ALA A 234 3.65 0.31 17.46
CA ALA A 234 5.10 0.45 17.53
C ALA A 234 5.69 1.05 16.25
N PHE A 235 5.19 0.66 15.07
CA PHE A 235 5.62 1.27 13.80
C PHE A 235 5.28 2.76 13.79
N LEU A 236 4.06 3.13 14.18
CA LEU A 236 3.68 4.54 14.20
C LEU A 236 4.57 5.36 15.14
N VAL A 237 4.85 4.84 16.34
CA VAL A 237 5.74 5.51 17.30
C VAL A 237 7.17 5.64 16.75
N LEU A 238 7.74 4.54 16.23
CA LEU A 238 9.10 4.53 15.69
C LEU A 238 9.24 5.46 14.47
N GLY A 239 8.25 5.47 13.58
CA GLY A 239 8.24 6.36 12.42
C GLY A 239 8.15 7.83 12.83
N LEU A 240 7.33 8.15 13.83
CA LEU A 240 7.20 9.51 14.33
C LEU A 240 8.49 10.00 15.00
N VAL A 241 9.07 9.17 15.89
CA VAL A 241 10.33 9.49 16.58
C VAL A 241 11.48 9.62 15.59
N GLY A 242 11.59 8.70 14.63
CA GLY A 242 12.60 8.75 13.58
C GLY A 242 12.48 9.99 12.70
N GLY A 243 11.25 10.36 12.32
CA GLY A 243 10.98 11.58 11.57
C GLY A 243 11.38 12.85 12.32
N ALA A 244 11.01 12.96 13.59
CA ALA A 244 11.34 14.10 14.45
C ALA A 244 12.85 14.22 14.73
N ALA A 245 13.56 13.10 14.89
CA ALA A 245 15.01 13.10 15.06
C ALA A 245 15.76 13.53 13.79
N ASN A 246 15.21 13.27 12.60
CA ASN A 246 15.85 13.67 11.35
C ASN A 246 15.62 15.16 11.07
N SER A 247 14.42 15.69 11.33
CA SER A 247 14.12 17.12 11.12
C SER A 247 14.91 18.04 12.06
N SER A 248 15.17 17.62 13.29
CA SER A 248 15.98 18.38 14.25
C SER A 248 17.46 18.47 13.83
N ARG A 249 18.01 17.41 13.23
CA ARG A 249 19.38 17.41 12.68
C ARG A 249 19.54 18.40 11.52
N TYR A 250 18.60 18.42 10.58
CA TYR A 250 18.62 19.41 9.49
C TYR A 250 18.52 20.86 9.99
N GLY A 251 17.75 21.12 11.04
CA GLY A 251 17.67 22.43 11.67
C GLY A 251 18.97 22.83 12.39
N ALA A 252 19.60 21.90 13.10
CA ALA A 252 20.88 22.12 13.76
C ALA A 252 22.02 22.40 12.77
N ASP A 253 22.13 21.62 11.69
CA ASP A 253 23.18 21.79 10.68
C ASP A 253 22.98 23.10 9.88
N GLY A 254 21.72 23.44 9.55
CA GLY A 254 21.40 24.69 8.84
C GLY A 254 21.68 25.95 9.69
N SER A 255 21.40 25.90 10.99
CA SER A 255 21.71 27.00 11.91
C SER A 255 23.21 27.18 12.14
N ALA A 256 23.98 26.08 12.25
CA ALA A 256 25.43 26.12 12.36
C ALA A 256 26.11 26.68 11.09
N ALA A 257 25.64 26.27 9.91
CA ALA A 257 26.13 26.80 8.64
C ALA A 257 25.82 28.31 8.47
N MET A 258 24.65 28.76 8.93
CA MET A 258 24.29 30.19 8.89
C MET A 258 25.16 31.03 9.82
N GLN A 259 25.45 30.54 11.03
CA GLN A 259 26.35 31.22 11.98
C GLN A 259 27.80 31.30 11.48
N ALA A 260 28.29 30.26 10.80
CA ALA A 260 29.63 30.26 10.21
C ALA A 260 29.78 31.21 9.00
N SER A 261 28.67 31.63 8.39
CA SER A 261 28.65 32.48 7.19
C SER A 261 28.51 33.99 7.48
N LEU A 262 28.32 34.37 8.75
CA LEU A 262 28.27 35.78 9.14
C LEU A 262 29.70 36.30 9.34
N PRO A 263 30.17 37.28 8.55
CA PRO A 263 31.44 37.93 8.80
C PRO A 263 31.36 38.64 10.16
N GLY A 264 32.32 38.36 11.04
CA GLY A 264 32.44 39.04 12.33
C GLY A 264 32.60 40.54 12.12
N PHE A 265 31.64 41.31 12.60
CA PHE A 265 31.76 42.75 12.78
C PHE A 265 32.45 43.06 14.11
#